data_AF-A0A3N5LDJ0-F1
#
_entry.id   AF-A0A3N5LDJ0-F1
#
_cell.length_a   1.000
_cell.length_b   1.000
_cell.length_c   1.000
_cell.angle_alpha   90.00
_cell.angle_beta   90.00
_cell.angle_gamma   90.00
#
_symmetry.space_group_name_H-M   'P 1'
#
loop_
_entity.id
_entity.type
_entity.pdbx_description
1 polymer ?
#
loop_
_entity_poly.entity_id
_entity_poly.type
_entity_poly.pdbx_seq_one_letter_code
_entity_poly.pdbx_strand_id
1 'polypeptide(L)'
;MPENKDDSFFKNIFKYIFSRRKFFIYLLILLVVASYAVFGKKGILQRVELEMEVKELRVKLKEEQDKTLILQKEIEDLKTSDKKIEKTAREKYGMVKDGEEIYKIQIDSTK
;
A
#
# COMPACT_ATOMS: atom_id res chain seq x y z
N MET A 1 -4.44 58.09 -6.48
CA MET A 1 -4.10 56.84 -5.76
C MET A 1 -5.38 56.37 -5.07
N PRO A 2 -6.02 55.27 -5.51
CA PRO A 2 -7.22 54.77 -4.84
C PRO A 2 -6.80 54.02 -3.57
N GLU A 3 -7.37 54.44 -2.44
CA GLU A 3 -7.23 53.80 -1.14
C GLU A 3 -7.86 52.41 -1.18
N ASN A 4 -7.09 51.39 -0.80
CA ASN A 4 -7.47 49.98 -0.94
C ASN A 4 -8.59 49.65 0.06
N LYS A 5 -9.78 49.33 -0.45
CA LYS A 5 -11.01 49.20 0.35
C LYS A 5 -10.91 48.05 1.37
N ASP A 6 -10.12 47.03 1.06
CA ASP A 6 -9.91 45.84 1.89
C ASP A 6 -9.17 46.17 3.20
N ASP A 7 -8.17 47.04 3.14
CA ASP A 7 -7.41 47.46 4.32
C ASP A 7 -8.28 48.22 5.33
N SER A 8 -9.23 49.01 4.82
CA SER A 8 -10.19 49.75 5.66
C SER A 8 -11.21 48.83 6.33
N PHE A 9 -11.60 47.75 5.64
CA PHE A 9 -12.53 46.75 6.14
C PHE A 9 -11.92 45.95 7.30
N PHE A 10 -10.69 45.43 7.13
CA PHE A 10 -9.99 44.72 8.20
C PHE A 10 -9.71 45.62 9.39
N LYS A 11 -9.25 46.85 9.19
CA LYS A 11 -9.01 47.80 10.29
C LYS A 11 -10.27 48.09 11.11
N ASN A 12 -11.43 48.21 10.48
CA ASN A 12 -12.71 48.42 11.17
C ASN A 12 -13.15 47.17 11.95
N ILE A 13 -12.93 45.98 11.39
CA ILE A 13 -13.16 44.70 12.09
C ILE A 13 -12.25 44.59 13.31
N PHE A 14 -10.94 44.83 13.15
CA PHE A 14 -9.97 44.79 14.25
C PHE A 14 -10.30 45.82 15.33
N LYS A 15 -10.67 47.06 14.95
CA LYS A 15 -11.06 48.11 15.89
C LYS A 15 -12.31 47.73 16.68
N TYR A 16 -13.30 47.12 16.04
CA TYR A 16 -14.53 46.65 16.70
C TYR A 16 -14.25 45.49 17.67
N ILE A 17 -13.43 44.51 17.24
CA ILE A 17 -13.00 43.37 18.05
C ILE A 17 -12.22 43.84 19.30
N PHE A 18 -11.38 44.86 19.18
CA PHE A 18 -10.49 45.32 20.25
C PHE A 18 -11.12 46.36 21.19
N SER A 19 -12.28 46.93 20.85
CA SER A 19 -12.90 48.02 21.63
C SER A 19 -13.59 47.55 22.92
N ARG A 20 -13.87 46.25 23.06
CA ARG A 20 -14.49 45.65 24.26
C ARG A 20 -13.57 44.57 24.83
N ARG A 21 -12.90 44.83 25.96
CA ARG A 21 -12.04 43.86 26.67
C ARG A 21 -12.68 42.47 26.85
N LYS A 22 -13.99 42.40 27.11
CA LYS A 22 -14.73 41.13 27.25
C LYS A 22 -14.89 40.37 25.92
N PHE A 23 -15.07 41.07 24.80
CA PHE A 23 -15.19 40.46 23.48
C PHE A 23 -13.86 39.84 23.04
N PHE A 24 -12.74 40.52 23.31
CA PHE A 24 -11.42 39.99 23.04
C PHE A 24 -11.14 38.67 23.80
N ILE A 25 -11.57 38.59 25.07
CA ILE A 25 -11.47 37.36 25.86
C ILE A 25 -12.32 36.24 25.26
N TYR A 26 -13.56 36.54 24.85
CA TYR A 26 -14.43 35.55 24.17
C TYR A 26 -13.83 35.06 22.85
N LEU A 27 -13.27 35.96 22.04
CA LEU A 27 -12.62 35.62 20.78
C LEU A 27 -11.40 34.72 21.02
N LEU A 28 -10.60 35.03 22.04
CA LEU A 28 -9.43 34.24 22.40
C LEU A 28 -9.81 32.83 22.86
N ILE A 29 -10.86 32.70 23.67
CA ILE A 29 -11.41 31.39 24.10
C ILE A 29 -11.91 30.61 22.89
N LEU A 30 -12.67 31.24 21.99
CA LEU A 30 -13.17 30.60 20.77
C LEU A 30 -12.02 30.07 19.91
N LEU A 31 -10.94 30.86 19.76
CA LEU A 31 -9.77 30.49 18.97
C LEU A 31 -9.03 29.29 19.58
N VAL A 32 -8.91 29.23 20.92
CA VAL A 32 -8.32 28.09 21.63
C VAL A 32 -9.18 26.83 21.49
N VAL A 33 -10.51 26.94 21.58
CA VAL A 33 -11.41 25.80 21.37
C VAL A 33 -11.37 25.31 19.93
N ALA A 34 -11.37 26.23 18.96
CA ALA A 34 -11.27 25.91 17.54
C ALA A 34 -9.92 25.26 17.21
N SER A 35 -8.81 25.78 17.75
CA SER A 35 -7.50 25.18 17.56
C SER A 35 -7.44 23.80 18.20
N TYR A 36 -7.99 23.61 19.40
CA TYR A 36 -8.06 22.29 20.01
C TYR A 36 -8.94 21.31 19.23
N ALA A 37 -10.02 21.77 18.61
CA ALA A 37 -10.86 20.92 17.75
C ALA A 37 -10.14 20.53 16.44
N VAL A 38 -9.33 21.42 15.87
CA VAL A 38 -8.60 21.18 14.62
C VAL A 38 -7.32 20.37 14.86
N PHE A 39 -6.59 20.66 15.93
CA PHE A 39 -5.28 20.07 16.27
C PHE A 39 -5.35 19.01 17.38
N GLY A 40 -6.51 18.77 17.99
CA GLY A 40 -6.69 17.74 19.01
C GLY A 40 -6.51 16.33 18.45
N LYS A 41 -6.37 15.34 19.34
CA LYS A 41 -6.13 13.90 19.04
C LYS A 41 -7.24 13.18 18.23
N LYS A 42 -8.17 13.92 17.63
CA LYS A 42 -9.21 13.48 16.67
C LYS A 42 -9.50 14.55 15.61
N GLY A 43 -8.57 15.49 15.44
CA GLY A 43 -8.72 16.61 14.53
C GLY A 43 -8.67 16.16 13.08
N ILE A 44 -9.05 17.08 12.19
CA ILE A 44 -9.12 16.86 10.75
C ILE A 44 -7.75 16.42 10.20
N LEU A 45 -6.66 16.95 10.76
CA LEU A 45 -5.30 16.62 10.36
C LEU A 45 -4.97 15.13 10.53
N GLN A 46 -5.33 14.56 11.68
CA GLN A 46 -5.06 13.15 11.95
C GLN A 46 -5.87 12.24 11.02
N ARG A 47 -7.09 12.62 10.67
CA ARG A 47 -7.90 11.86 9.72
C ARG A 47 -7.27 11.85 8.33
N VAL A 48 -6.74 12.99 7.88
CA VAL A 48 -6.04 13.09 6.59
C VAL A 48 -4.77 12.23 6.60
N GLU A 49 -4.00 12.28 7.69
CA GLU A 49 -2.78 11.47 7.85
C GLU A 49 -3.09 9.97 7.83
N LEU A 50 -4.10 9.51 8.57
CA LEU A 50 -4.54 8.12 8.54
C LEU A 50 -5.06 7.69 7.17
N GLU A 51 -5.79 8.54 6.46
CA GLU A 51 -6.25 8.24 5.10
C GLU A 51 -5.08 8.08 4.12
N MET A 52 -4.02 8.88 4.27
CA MET A 52 -2.79 8.72 3.50
C MET A 52 -2.06 7.42 3.86
N GLU A 53 -1.93 7.11 5.15
CA GLU A 53 -1.27 5.88 5.61
C GLU A 53 -2.00 4.64 5.09
N VAL A 54 -3.34 4.60 5.19
CA VAL A 54 -4.16 3.51 4.63
C VAL A 54 -3.96 3.38 3.12
N LYS A 55 -3.86 4.50 2.40
CA LYS A 55 -3.62 4.49 0.95
C LYS A 55 -2.24 3.91 0.64
N GLU A 56 -1.20 4.30 1.36
CA GLU A 56 0.16 3.77 1.18
C GLU A 56 0.23 2.27 1.49
N LEU A 57 -0.36 1.83 2.61
CA LEU A 57 -0.45 0.42 2.98
C LEU A 57 -1.16 -0.42 1.90
N ARG A 58 -2.24 0.10 1.30
CA ARG A 58 -2.93 -0.59 0.20
C ARG A 58 -2.07 -0.72 -1.05
N VAL A 59 -1.28 0.31 -1.39
CA VAL A 59 -0.34 0.25 -2.51
C VAL A 59 0.71 -0.82 -2.26
N LYS A 60 1.34 -0.80 -1.08
CA LYS A 60 2.33 -1.83 -0.68
C LYS A 60 1.74 -3.24 -0.70
N LEU A 61 0.53 -3.41 -0.18
CA LEU A 61 -0.16 -4.71 -0.19
C LEU A 61 -0.34 -5.22 -1.62
N LYS A 62 -0.77 -4.34 -2.54
CA LYS A 62 -0.96 -4.71 -3.94
C LYS A 62 0.36 -5.09 -4.60
N GLU A 63 1.43 -4.33 -4.36
CA GLU A 63 2.76 -4.65 -4.88
C GLU A 63 3.28 -6.02 -4.39
N GLU A 64 3.10 -6.32 -3.11
CA GLU A 64 3.50 -7.62 -2.55
C GLU A 64 2.63 -8.78 -3.07
N GLN A 65 1.34 -8.55 -3.29
CA GLN A 65 0.47 -9.53 -3.94
C GLN A 65 0.90 -9.81 -5.38
N ASP A 66 1.21 -8.77 -6.15
CA ASP A 66 1.67 -8.92 -7.54
C ASP A 66 3.01 -9.67 -7.60
N LYS A 67 3.96 -9.36 -6.70
CA LYS A 67 5.22 -10.12 -6.57
C LYS A 67 4.98 -11.58 -6.23
N THR A 68 4.06 -11.85 -5.30
CA THR A 68 3.71 -13.21 -4.89
C THR A 68 3.18 -14.02 -6.09
N LEU A 69 2.31 -13.42 -6.90
CA LEU A 69 1.77 -14.07 -8.11
C LEU A 69 2.88 -14.38 -9.12
N ILE A 70 3.80 -13.45 -9.35
CA ILE A 70 4.93 -13.64 -10.27
C ILE A 70 5.82 -14.79 -9.80
N LEU A 71 6.20 -14.79 -8.51
CA LEU A 71 7.07 -15.82 -7.94
C LEU A 71 6.40 -17.21 -7.94
N GLN A 72 5.09 -17.28 -7.69
CA GLN A 72 4.36 -18.54 -7.78
C GLN A 72 4.39 -19.10 -9.21
N LYS A 73 4.19 -18.24 -10.21
CA LYS A 73 4.28 -18.63 -11.61
C LYS A 73 5.68 -19.13 -11.97
N GLU A 74 6.72 -18.44 -11.51
CA GLU A 74 8.11 -18.86 -11.72
C GLU A 74 8.37 -20.24 -11.09
N ILE A 75 7.87 -20.50 -9.89
CA ILE A 75 7.95 -21.82 -9.25
C ILE A 75 7.25 -22.90 -10.08
N GLU A 76 6.07 -22.61 -10.62
CA GLU A 76 5.34 -23.57 -11.47
C GLU A 76 6.08 -23.85 -12.78
N ASP A 77 6.62 -22.82 -13.42
CA ASP A 77 7.39 -22.94 -14.66
C ASP A 77 8.67 -23.77 -14.44
N LEU A 78 9.41 -23.49 -13.36
CA LEU A 78 10.60 -24.26 -12.98
C LEU A 78 10.26 -25.72 -12.67
N LYS A 79 9.23 -25.98 -11.85
CA LYS A 79 8.78 -27.35 -11.56
C LYS A 79 8.34 -28.10 -12.81
N THR A 80 7.66 -27.42 -13.73
CA THR A 80 7.21 -28.01 -14.99
C THR A 80 8.39 -28.30 -15.90
N SER A 81 9.36 -27.40 -15.97
CA SER A 81 10.61 -27.57 -16.71
C SER A 81 11.40 -28.77 -16.17
N ASP A 82 11.65 -28.84 -14.87
CA ASP A 82 12.40 -29.93 -14.25
C ASP A 82 11.72 -31.29 -14.47
N LYS A 83 10.39 -31.35 -14.30
CA LYS A 83 9.61 -32.56 -14.61
C LYS A 83 9.70 -32.95 -16.09
N LYS A 84 9.70 -31.98 -17.01
CA LYS A 84 9.86 -32.23 -18.46
C LYS A 84 11.28 -32.73 -18.77
N ILE A 85 12.29 -32.17 -18.14
CA ILE A 85 13.68 -32.60 -18.27
C ILE A 85 13.82 -34.03 -17.75
N GLU A 86 13.32 -34.32 -16.55
CA GLU A 86 13.33 -35.68 -15.95
C GLU A 86 12.60 -36.68 -16.84
N LYS A 87 11.42 -36.32 -17.36
CA LYS A 87 10.67 -37.18 -18.30
C LYS A 87 11.50 -37.50 -19.54
N THR A 88 12.14 -36.50 -20.14
CA THR A 88 12.97 -36.69 -21.34
C THR A 88 14.19 -37.56 -21.04
N ALA A 89 14.83 -37.37 -19.89
CA ALA A 89 15.96 -38.19 -19.45
C ALA A 89 15.58 -39.67 -19.27
N ARG A 90 14.42 -39.95 -18.65
CA ARG A 90 13.89 -41.30 -18.47
C ARG A 90 13.47 -41.95 -19.79
N GLU A 91 12.72 -41.24 -20.63
CA GLU A 91 12.14 -41.81 -21.86
C GLU A 91 13.14 -41.97 -23.01
N LYS A 92 13.99 -40.96 -23.24
CA LYS A 92 14.92 -40.98 -24.38
C LYS A 92 16.25 -41.64 -24.06
N TYR A 93 16.73 -41.45 -22.84
CA TYR A 93 18.08 -41.88 -22.46
C TYR A 93 18.08 -43.03 -21.45
N GLY A 94 16.91 -43.45 -20.96
CA GLY A 94 16.81 -44.52 -19.96
C GLY A 94 17.52 -44.18 -18.65
N MET A 95 17.74 -42.89 -18.37
CA MET A 95 18.44 -42.44 -17.16
C MET A 95 17.56 -42.69 -15.94
N VAL A 96 18.17 -43.20 -14.87
CA VAL A 96 17.52 -43.49 -13.59
C VAL A 96 18.30 -42.83 -12.45
N LYS A 97 17.62 -42.53 -11.34
CA LYS A 97 18.28 -41.98 -10.16
C LYS A 97 19.02 -43.08 -9.39
N ASP A 98 20.01 -42.70 -8.58
CA ASP A 98 20.73 -43.64 -7.73
C ASP A 98 19.76 -44.40 -6.81
N GLY A 99 19.76 -45.72 -6.89
CA GLY A 99 18.87 -46.62 -6.16
C GLY A 99 17.61 -47.08 -6.90
N GLU A 100 17.40 -46.67 -8.16
CA GLU A 100 16.32 -47.17 -9.02
C GLU A 100 16.82 -48.33 -9.94
N GLU A 101 16.04 -49.41 -10.06
CA GLU A 101 16.35 -50.55 -10.94
C GLU A 101 15.57 -50.50 -12.26
N ILE A 102 16.24 -50.75 -13.39
CA ILE A 102 15.61 -50.80 -14.72
C ILE A 102 15.12 -52.20 -15.02
N TYR A 103 13.80 -52.37 -15.18
CA TYR A 103 13.17 -53.61 -15.65
C TYR A 103 12.99 -53.56 -17.18
N LYS A 104 13.77 -54.35 -17.92
CA LYS A 104 13.56 -54.57 -19.36
C LYS A 104 12.72 -55.81 -19.57
N ILE A 105 11.45 -55.63 -19.94
CA ILE A 105 10.56 -56.73 -20.30
C ILE A 105 10.92 -57.17 -21.72
N GLN A 106 11.60 -58.32 -21.84
CA GLN A 106 11.77 -58.99 -23.13
C GLN A 106 10.51 -59.81 -23.38
N ILE A 107 9.66 -59.35 -24.28
CA ILE A 107 8.51 -60.13 -24.74
C ILE A 107 9.05 -61.06 -25.82
N ASP A 108 9.34 -62.30 -25.45
CA ASP A 108 9.61 -63.35 -26.42
C ASP A 108 8.32 -63.64 -27.17
N SER A 109 8.18 -63.07 -28.37
CA SER A 109 7.15 -63.46 -29.34
C SER A 109 7.44 -64.87 -29.83
N THR A 110 7.09 -65.87 -29.03
CA THR A 110 6.99 -67.26 -29.48
C THR A 110 5.86 -67.97 -28.73
N LYS A 111 4.63 -67.82 -29.23
CA LYS A 111 3.74 -68.94 -29.48
C LYS A 111 2.64 -68.57 -30.46
#